data_AF-E2BY83-F1
#
_entry.id   AF-E2BY83-F1
#
_cell.length_a   1.000
_cell.length_b   1.000
_cell.length_c   1.000
_cell.angle_alpha   90.00
_cell.angle_beta   90.00
_cell.angle_gamma   90.00
#
_symmetry.space_group_name_H-M   'P 1'
#
loop_
_entity.id
_entity.type
_entity.pdbx_description
1 polymer ?
#
loop_
_entity_poly.entity_id
_entity_poly.type
_entity_poly.pdbx_seq_one_letter_code
_entity_poly.pdbx_strand_id
1 'polypeptide(L)'
;MYDPNKLKKLMIDARNARCRSRFPVPVIFYEGKHVCRSATLSGGPEIYGRAGLDYFFGGDDDHHSVHERIKRMDKPLPWREDYMGQSMFTDWQLLDRVRSQDIRLLRALMVDTIIDFMVEKKKVKYGMK
;
A
#
# COMPACT_ATOMS: atom_id res chain seq x y z
N MET A 1 -11.92 21.19 -5.25
CA MET A 1 -10.68 20.89 -6.03
C MET A 1 -9.72 20.15 -5.12
N TYR A 2 -9.21 18.99 -5.51
CA TYR A 2 -8.24 18.24 -4.71
C TYR A 2 -6.84 18.85 -4.88
N ASP A 3 -6.11 19.10 -3.79
CA ASP A 3 -4.76 19.68 -3.86
C ASP A 3 -3.79 18.67 -4.50
N PRO A 4 -3.16 19.00 -5.66
CA PRO A 4 -2.25 18.09 -6.35
C PRO A 4 -1.05 17.69 -5.50
N ASN A 5 -0.58 18.57 -4.60
CA ASN A 5 0.55 18.29 -3.73
C ASN A 5 0.19 17.25 -2.66
N LYS A 6 -1.03 17.31 -2.15
CA LYS A 6 -1.56 16.32 -1.20
C LYS A 6 -1.75 14.96 -1.87
N LEU A 7 -2.25 14.93 -3.10
CA LEU A 7 -2.42 13.69 -3.86
C LEU A 7 -1.06 13.04 -4.14
N LYS A 8 -0.08 13.82 -4.59
CA LYS A 8 1.29 13.35 -4.85
C LYS A 8 1.88 12.68 -3.61
N LYS A 9 1.71 13.27 -2.43
CA LYS A 9 2.14 12.67 -1.16
C LYS A 9 1.45 11.33 -0.91
N LEU A 10 0.12 11.26 -1.04
CA LEU A 10 -0.62 10.01 -0.85
C LEU A 10 -0.20 8.89 -1.82
N MET A 11 0.11 9.22 -3.08
CA MET A 11 0.57 8.26 -4.08
C MET A 11 1.94 7.68 -3.72
N ILE A 12 2.85 8.55 -3.28
CA ILE A 12 4.18 8.17 -2.81
C ILE A 12 4.07 7.27 -1.58
N ASP A 13 3.16 7.59 -0.66
CA ASP A 13 2.97 6.87 0.59
C ASP A 13 2.40 5.47 0.38
N ALA A 14 1.38 5.35 -0.47
CA ALA A 14 0.71 4.09 -0.74
C ALA A 14 1.60 3.07 -1.46
N ARG A 15 2.71 3.51 -2.07
CA ARG A 15 3.53 2.68 -2.95
C ARG A 15 4.10 1.43 -2.25
N ASN A 16 4.32 1.50 -0.94
CA ASN A 16 4.92 0.42 -0.18
C ASN A 16 3.95 -0.75 0.09
N ALA A 17 2.65 -0.53 -0.06
CA ALA A 17 1.63 -1.53 0.20
C ALA A 17 1.45 -2.55 -0.93
N ARG A 18 1.88 -2.22 -2.15
CA ARG A 18 1.77 -3.09 -3.33
C ARG A 18 3.14 -3.52 -3.80
N CYS A 19 3.20 -4.73 -4.38
CA CYS A 19 4.44 -5.27 -4.91
C CYS A 19 5.09 -4.32 -5.92
N ARG A 20 6.43 -4.32 -5.95
CA ARG A 20 7.23 -3.50 -6.89
C ARG A 20 6.99 -1.99 -6.78
N SER A 21 6.63 -1.50 -5.60
CA SER A 21 6.44 -0.06 -5.33
C SER A 21 5.39 0.61 -6.22
N ARG A 22 4.32 -0.13 -6.55
CA ARG A 22 3.17 0.34 -7.34
C ARG A 22 2.13 1.00 -6.44
N PHE A 23 1.24 1.82 -7.00
CA PHE A 23 0.11 2.39 -6.28
C PHE A 23 -1.19 2.18 -7.08
N PRO A 24 -2.36 2.03 -6.42
CA PRO A 24 -3.64 1.87 -7.08
C PRO A 24 -4.12 3.17 -7.75
N VAL A 25 -4.74 3.04 -8.92
CA VAL A 25 -5.38 4.13 -9.66
C VAL A 25 -6.67 3.61 -10.29
N PRO A 26 -7.81 4.32 -10.16
CA PRO A 26 -9.03 3.96 -10.88
C PRO A 26 -8.80 4.09 -12.39
N VAL A 27 -9.12 3.04 -13.13
CA VAL A 27 -8.88 2.97 -14.58
C VAL A 27 -10.19 2.85 -15.38
N ILE A 28 -11.28 2.45 -14.73
CA ILE A 28 -12.59 2.25 -15.35
C ILE A 28 -13.62 3.02 -14.52
N PHE A 29 -14.47 3.77 -15.21
CA PHE A 29 -15.65 4.39 -14.61
C PHE A 29 -16.89 3.71 -15.17
N TYR A 30 -17.68 3.07 -14.31
CA TYR A 30 -18.86 2.30 -14.71
C TYR A 30 -19.98 2.49 -13.69
N GLU A 31 -21.20 2.80 -14.17
CA GLU A 31 -22.39 3.04 -13.32
C GLU A 31 -22.16 4.00 -12.15
N GLY A 32 -21.41 5.09 -12.38
CA GLY A 32 -21.13 6.06 -11.33
C GLY A 32 -20.07 5.63 -10.31
N LYS A 33 -19.46 4.46 -10.49
CA LYS A 33 -18.44 3.90 -9.58
C LYS A 33 -17.06 3.91 -10.23
N HIS A 34 -16.03 4.21 -9.44
CA HIS A 34 -14.65 4.10 -9.90
C HIS A 34 -14.11 2.71 -9.61
N VAL A 35 -13.77 1.99 -10.67
CA VAL A 35 -13.21 0.65 -10.62
C VAL A 35 -11.69 0.71 -10.80
N CYS A 36 -10.98 0.16 -9.83
CA CYS A 36 -9.53 -0.01 -9.88
C CYS A 36 -9.18 -1.46 -10.24
N ARG A 37 -8.12 -1.64 -11.04
CA ARG A 37 -7.53 -2.97 -11.25
C ARG A 37 -6.95 -3.48 -9.92
N SER A 38 -7.20 -4.74 -9.60
CA SER A 38 -6.49 -5.44 -8.53
C SER A 38 -4.98 -5.42 -8.79
N ALA A 39 -4.21 -5.33 -7.71
CA ALA A 39 -2.76 -5.44 -7.74
C ALA A 39 -2.30 -6.16 -6.48
N THR A 40 -1.32 -7.04 -6.61
CA THR A 40 -0.78 -7.86 -5.52
C THR A 40 -0.27 -6.97 -4.39
N LEU A 41 -0.70 -7.28 -3.17
CA LEU A 41 -0.23 -6.63 -1.93
C LEU A 41 1.16 -7.16 -1.58
N SER A 42 2.03 -6.27 -1.12
CA SER A 42 3.35 -6.64 -0.61
C SER A 42 3.21 -7.56 0.62
N GLY A 43 4.02 -8.61 0.67
CA GLY A 43 4.14 -9.48 1.85
C GLY A 43 5.03 -8.85 2.92
N GLY A 44 4.95 -9.36 4.16
CA GLY A 44 5.79 -8.90 5.28
C GLY A 44 7.28 -8.81 4.96
N PRO A 45 7.90 -9.86 4.37
CA PRO A 45 9.31 -9.82 3.98
C PRO A 45 9.65 -8.75 2.95
N GLU A 46 8.77 -8.48 1.98
CA GLU A 46 8.98 -7.42 0.98
C GLU A 46 8.93 -6.04 1.63
N ILE A 47 7.97 -5.81 2.53
CA ILE A 47 7.82 -4.51 3.21
C ILE A 47 8.97 -4.29 4.18
N TYR A 48 9.33 -5.30 4.98
CA TYR A 48 10.43 -5.19 5.94
C TYR A 48 11.78 -5.01 5.25
N GLY A 49 12.03 -5.75 4.17
CA GLY A 49 13.25 -5.59 3.37
C GLY A 49 13.39 -4.17 2.82
N ARG A 50 12.28 -3.56 2.37
CA ARG A 50 12.27 -2.15 1.95
C ARG A 50 12.50 -1.20 3.12
N ALA A 51 11.79 -1.39 4.24
CA ALA A 51 11.94 -0.54 5.41
C ALA A 51 13.37 -0.62 6.01
N GLY A 52 13.99 -1.80 5.97
CA GLY A 52 15.37 -2.02 6.39
C GLY A 52 16.36 -1.36 5.44
N LEU A 53 16.21 -1.55 4.12
CA LEU A 53 17.06 -0.87 3.13
C LEU A 53 16.92 0.66 3.20
N ASP A 54 15.71 1.19 3.33
CA ASP A 54 15.47 2.62 3.50
C ASP A 54 16.14 3.15 4.79
N TYR A 55 16.22 2.35 5.86
CA TYR A 55 16.91 2.72 7.09
C TYR A 55 18.43 2.75 6.94
N PHE A 56 19.02 1.80 6.19
CA PHE A 56 20.47 1.71 6.02
C PHE A 56 21.03 2.58 4.89
N PHE A 57 20.24 2.83 3.83
CA PHE A 57 20.68 3.53 2.62
C PHE A 57 19.97 4.88 2.39
N GLY A 58 18.99 5.25 3.22
CA GLY A 58 18.20 6.49 3.08
C GLY A 58 18.84 7.75 3.66
N GLY A 59 20.15 7.94 3.45
CA GLY A 59 20.78 9.24 3.65
C GLY A 59 20.48 10.15 2.46
N ASP A 60 19.98 11.35 2.73
CA ASP A 60 19.93 12.53 1.82
C ASP A 60 18.77 12.73 0.83
N ASP A 61 17.55 12.25 1.09
CA ASP A 61 16.38 12.84 0.43
C ASP A 61 15.25 13.14 1.41
N ASP A 62 14.58 14.28 1.19
CA ASP A 62 13.47 14.92 1.92
C ASP A 62 12.17 14.06 2.01
N HIS A 63 12.34 12.75 1.84
CA HIS A 63 11.34 11.72 1.88
C HIS A 63 11.36 11.07 3.26
N HIS A 64 10.73 11.73 4.23
CA HIS A 64 10.54 11.25 5.61
C HIS A 64 10.52 9.72 5.69
N SER A 65 11.51 9.16 6.39
CA SER A 65 11.72 7.71 6.48
C SER A 65 10.39 7.02 6.82
N VAL A 66 10.12 5.90 6.16
CA VAL A 66 8.91 5.08 6.43
C VAL A 66 8.77 4.85 7.93
N HIS A 67 9.89 4.67 8.63
CA HIS A 67 10.00 4.53 10.07
C HIS A 67 9.61 5.78 10.88
N GLU A 68 10.04 6.99 10.51
CA GLU A 68 9.59 8.24 11.16
C GLU A 68 8.10 8.50 10.93
N ARG A 69 7.60 8.24 9.72
CA ARG A 69 6.17 8.42 9.39
C ARG A 69 5.29 7.42 10.13
N ILE A 70 5.81 6.20 10.32
CA ILE A 70 5.24 5.15 11.14
C ILE A 70 5.20 5.58 12.61
N LYS A 71 6.28 6.16 13.16
CA LYS A 71 6.30 6.68 14.56
C LYS A 71 5.35 7.86 14.78
N ARG A 72 5.21 8.77 13.81
CA ARG A 72 4.28 9.92 13.92
C ARG A 72 2.79 9.55 13.86
N MET A 73 2.46 8.29 13.57
CA MET A 73 1.08 7.79 13.47
C MET A 73 0.58 7.08 14.75
N ASP A 74 1.21 7.31 15.91
CA ASP A 74 0.80 6.84 17.26
C ASP A 74 -0.54 7.41 17.76
N LYS A 75 -1.58 7.39 16.92
CA LYS A 75 -2.96 7.42 17.37
C LYS A 75 -3.57 6.05 17.09
N PRO A 76 -3.92 5.27 18.13
CA PRO A 76 -4.62 4.01 17.92
C PRO A 76 -5.90 4.29 17.12
N LEU A 77 -6.14 3.45 16.10
CA LEU A 77 -7.39 3.48 15.37
C LEU A 77 -8.51 3.02 16.33
N PRO A 78 -9.66 3.72 16.41
CA PRO A 78 -10.71 3.45 17.42
C PRO A 78 -11.34 2.05 17.39
N TRP A 79 -10.99 1.19 16.44
CA TRP A 79 -11.70 -0.05 16.12
C TRP A 79 -10.92 -1.33 16.44
N ARG A 80 -9.81 -1.24 17.18
CA ARG A 80 -8.93 -2.40 17.36
C ARG A 80 -8.30 -2.43 18.75
N GLU A 81 -9.15 -2.53 19.76
CA GLU A 81 -8.75 -3.12 21.04
C GLU A 81 -9.00 -4.63 20.94
N ASP A 82 -8.10 -5.39 21.54
CA ASP A 82 -8.08 -6.85 21.67
C ASP A 82 -7.40 -7.64 20.52
N TYR A 83 -6.60 -8.62 20.95
CA TYR A 83 -5.92 -9.68 20.20
C TYR A 83 -4.46 -9.42 19.72
N MET A 84 -3.52 -9.89 20.56
CA MET A 84 -2.36 -10.78 20.24
C MET A 84 -0.91 -10.28 20.45
N GLY A 85 -0.26 -10.57 21.58
CA GLY A 85 1.16 -11.00 21.65
C GLY A 85 2.30 -10.07 21.12
N GLN A 86 3.13 -9.58 22.05
CA GLN A 86 4.11 -8.48 21.89
C GLN A 86 5.24 -8.61 20.84
N SER A 87 5.56 -9.78 20.26
CA SER A 87 6.64 -9.91 19.25
C SER A 87 6.14 -10.09 17.81
N MET A 88 4.95 -10.64 17.61
CA MET A 88 4.24 -10.68 16.31
C MET A 88 3.47 -9.36 16.06
N PHE A 89 3.31 -8.55 17.11
CA PHE A 89 2.65 -7.25 17.07
C PHE A 89 3.35 -6.27 16.15
N THR A 90 4.68 -6.22 16.14
CA THR A 90 5.43 -5.20 15.41
C THR A 90 5.30 -5.35 13.90
N ASP A 91 5.38 -6.59 13.40
CA ASP A 91 5.25 -6.88 11.97
C ASP A 91 3.84 -6.62 11.48
N TRP A 92 2.83 -7.08 12.23
CA TRP A 92 1.43 -6.87 11.89
C TRP A 92 1.05 -5.39 11.94
N GLN A 93 1.59 -4.64 12.90
CA GLN A 93 1.44 -3.19 12.98
C GLN A 93 2.06 -2.48 11.79
N LEU A 94 3.24 -2.88 11.33
CA LEU A 94 3.90 -2.28 10.17
C LEU A 94 3.13 -2.57 8.87
N LEU A 95 2.72 -3.83 8.69
CA LEU A 95 1.83 -4.26 7.60
C LEU A 95 0.52 -3.45 7.58
N ASP A 96 -0.14 -3.30 8.72
CA ASP A 96 -1.39 -2.56 8.84
C ASP A 96 -1.20 -1.06 8.60
N ARG A 97 -0.09 -0.48 9.07
CA ARG A 97 0.24 0.93 8.81
C ARG A 97 0.43 1.18 7.32
N VAL A 98 1.22 0.35 6.64
CA VAL A 98 1.45 0.47 5.20
C VAL A 98 0.15 0.26 4.40
N ARG A 99 -0.67 -0.72 4.77
CA ARG A 99 -2.00 -0.93 4.15
C ARG A 99 -2.97 0.21 4.42
N SER A 100 -2.89 0.87 5.58
CA SER A 100 -3.73 2.03 5.88
C SER A 100 -3.42 3.21 4.93
N GLN A 101 -2.18 3.34 4.46
CA GLN A 101 -1.81 4.35 3.46
C GLN A 101 -2.41 4.01 2.09
N ASP A 102 -2.42 2.73 1.68
CA ASP A 102 -3.11 2.25 0.48
C ASP A 102 -4.61 2.58 0.53
N ILE A 103 -5.26 2.29 1.66
CA ILE A 103 -6.69 2.57 1.87
C ILE A 103 -6.97 4.09 1.81
N ARG A 104 -6.09 4.92 2.36
CA ARG A 104 -6.23 6.39 2.29
C ARG A 104 -6.18 6.89 0.85
N LEU A 105 -5.28 6.36 0.02
CA LEU A 105 -5.20 6.72 -1.39
C LEU A 105 -6.44 6.24 -2.16
N LEU A 106 -6.89 4.99 -1.94
CA LEU A 106 -8.10 4.45 -2.57
C LEU A 106 -9.33 5.30 -2.26
N ARG A 107 -9.50 5.72 -1.00
CA ARG A 107 -10.57 6.63 -0.58
C ARG A 107 -10.43 8.02 -1.20
N ALA A 108 -9.21 8.55 -1.30
CA ALA A 108 -8.96 9.83 -1.94
C ALA A 108 -9.29 9.83 -3.43
N LEU A 109 -9.10 8.69 -4.10
CA LEU A 109 -9.42 8.47 -5.51
C LEU A 109 -10.88 7.99 -5.72
N MET A 110 -11.70 7.96 -4.67
CA MET A 110 -13.09 7.49 -4.69
C MET A 110 -13.24 6.11 -5.33
N VAL A 111 -12.29 5.20 -5.09
CA VAL A 111 -12.36 3.83 -5.60
C VAL A 111 -13.41 3.05 -4.81
N ASP A 112 -14.49 2.67 -5.49
CA ASP A 112 -15.59 1.89 -4.91
C ASP A 112 -15.35 0.39 -5.03
N THR A 113 -14.70 -0.04 -6.11
CA THR A 113 -14.57 -1.47 -6.42
C THR A 113 -13.19 -1.79 -6.96
N ILE A 114 -12.61 -2.88 -6.46
CA ILE A 114 -11.34 -3.42 -6.95
C ILE A 114 -11.64 -4.76 -7.61
N ILE A 115 -11.27 -4.90 -8.88
CA ILE A 115 -11.56 -6.10 -9.68
C ILE A 115 -10.26 -6.64 -10.27
N ASP A 116 -10.07 -7.97 -10.20
CA ASP A 116 -9.01 -8.66 -10.94
C ASP A 116 -9.59 -9.26 -12.23
N PHE A 117 -9.23 -8.70 -13.38
CA PHE A 117 -9.63 -9.27 -14.67
C PHE A 117 -8.66 -10.41 -15.02
N MET A 118 -9.02 -11.61 -14.59
CA MET A 118 -8.40 -12.81 -15.14
C MET A 118 -9.01 -13.09 -16.52
N VAL A 119 -8.21 -12.98 -17.58
CA VAL A 119 -8.62 -13.45 -18.90
C VAL A 119 -8.56 -14.97 -18.88
N GLU A 120 -9.70 -15.62 -19.14
CA GLU A 120 -9.78 -17.08 -19.19
C GLU A 120 -9.00 -17.62 -20.38
N LYS A 121 -7.74 -17.97 -20.08
CA LYS A 121 -6.83 -18.92 -20.73
C LYS A 121 -5.59 -18.88 -19.85
N LYS A 122 -5.28 -20.00 -19.19
CA LYS A 122 -4.12 -20.13 -18.29
C LYS A 122 -2.88 -19.52 -18.97
N LYS A 123 -2.15 -18.66 -18.27
CA LYS A 123 -0.89 -18.08 -18.77
C LYS A 123 0.03 -19.19 -19.27
N VAL A 124 0.14 -19.34 -20.59
CA VAL A 124 1.08 -20.30 -21.21
C VAL A 124 2.46 -19.65 -21.17
N LYS A 125 3.39 -20.27 -20.42
CA LYS A 125 4.80 -19.86 -20.44
C LYS A 125 5.48 -20.59 -21.61
N TYR A 126 5.67 -19.90 -22.72
CA TYR A 126 6.48 -20.43 -23.81
C TYR A 126 7.95 -20.48 -23.37
N GLY A 127 8.61 -21.63 -23.53
CA GLY A 127 10.05 -21.78 -23.23
C GLY A 127 10.41 -22.50 -21.92
N MET A 128 9.44 -23.04 -21.17
CA MET A 128 9.72 -24.06 -20.16
C MET A 128 9.52 -25.43 -20.82
N LYS A 129 10.63 -26.09 -21.17
CA LYS A 129 10.64 -27.54 -21.43
C LYS A 129 10.65 -28.28 -20.10
#